data_AF-A0AA40RXC0-F1
#
_entry.id   AF-A0AA40RXC0-F1
#
_cell.length_a   1.000
_cell.length_b   1.000
_cell.length_c   1.000
_cell.angle_alpha   90.00
_cell.angle_beta   90.00
_cell.angle_gamma   90.00
#
_symmetry.space_group_name_H-M   'P 1'
#
loop_
_entity.id
_entity.type
_entity.pdbx_description
1 polymer ?
#
loop_
_entity_poly.entity_id
_entity_poly.type
_entity_poly.pdbx_seq_one_letter_code
_entity_poly.pdbx_strand_id
1 'polypeptide(L)'
;MDSNNIRNFSIIAHIDHGKSTLADRIMEFTNTVDDRTSKPQLLDNMTVEKEHGVTVKSQTVTNYYLAKDNRQYVLNLIDTPGHVDFSYEVTKSLSATEGVI
;
A
#
# COMPACT_ATOMS: atom_id res chain seq x y z
N MET A 1 -21.56 -6.40 -3.02
CA MET A 1 -20.77 -5.18 -3.32
C MET A 1 -20.76 -4.99 -4.82
N ASP A 2 -20.97 -3.78 -5.30
CA ASP A 2 -20.86 -3.45 -6.73
C ASP A 2 -19.38 -3.43 -7.12
N SER A 3 -19.00 -4.19 -8.15
CA SER A 3 -17.63 -4.26 -8.66
C SER A 3 -17.11 -2.87 -9.07
N ASN A 4 -18.00 -1.96 -9.45
CA ASN A 4 -17.64 -0.58 -9.80
C ASN A 4 -17.04 0.23 -8.64
N ASN A 5 -17.13 -0.23 -7.40
CA ASN A 5 -16.60 0.44 -6.22
C ASN A 5 -15.28 -0.16 -5.71
N ILE A 6 -14.71 -1.16 -6.39
CA ILE A 6 -13.41 -1.74 -6.04
C ILE A 6 -12.32 -1.03 -6.86
N ARG A 7 -11.19 -0.68 -6.24
CA ARG A 7 -10.02 -0.10 -6.90
C ARG A 7 -8.78 -0.86 -6.46
N ASN A 8 -8.09 -1.45 -7.43
CA ASN A 8 -6.82 -2.14 -7.21
C ASN A 8 -5.69 -1.24 -7.71
N PHE A 9 -4.80 -0.78 -6.82
CA PHE A 9 -3.71 0.11 -7.19
C PHE A 9 -2.41 -0.21 -6.45
N SER A 10 -1.29 0.15 -7.07
CA SER A 10 0.05 0.02 -6.49
C SER A 10 0.66 1.39 -6.20
N ILE A 11 1.51 1.50 -5.18
CA ILE A 11 2.34 2.69 -4.95
C ILE A 11 3.75 2.39 -5.50
N ILE A 12 4.24 3.19 -6.45
CA ILE A 12 5.58 3.04 -7.03
C ILE A 12 6.34 4.36 -6.93
N ALA A 13 7.52 4.30 -6.32
CA ALA A 13 8.43 5.41 -6.23
C ALA A 13 9.86 4.90 -5.97
N HIS A 14 10.85 5.75 -6.18
CA HIS A 14 12.24 5.46 -5.86
C HIS A 14 12.46 5.28 -4.34
N ILE A 15 13.61 4.70 -3.95
CA ILE A 15 14.02 4.55 -2.54
C ILE A 15 13.94 5.91 -1.83
N ASP A 16 13.50 5.91 -0.58
CA ASP A 16 13.34 7.08 0.29
C ASP A 16 12.36 8.17 -0.18
N HIS A 17 11.52 7.88 -1.18
CA HIS A 17 10.46 8.81 -1.63
C HIS A 17 9.16 8.69 -0.82
N GLY A 18 9.18 8.01 0.33
CA GLY A 18 8.04 7.98 1.27
C GLY A 18 6.88 7.06 0.88
N LYS A 19 7.10 6.01 0.09
CA LYS A 19 6.05 5.01 -0.26
C LYS A 19 5.37 4.41 0.97
N SER A 20 6.16 3.86 1.89
CA SER A 20 5.65 3.20 3.09
C SER A 20 4.93 4.20 3.99
N THR A 21 5.44 5.43 4.10
CA THR A 21 4.76 6.51 4.83
C THR A 21 3.41 6.87 4.19
N LEU A 22 3.34 6.93 2.86
CA LEU A 22 2.07 7.17 2.16
C LEU A 22 1.08 6.03 2.40
N ALA A 23 1.53 4.78 2.34
CA ALA A 23 0.72 3.60 2.62
C ALA A 23 0.14 3.66 4.05
N ASP A 24 0.99 3.96 5.05
CA ASP A 24 0.56 4.12 6.45
C ASP A 24 -0.51 5.21 6.58
N ARG A 25 -0.31 6.38 5.97
CA ARG A 25 -1.29 7.49 6.02
C ARG A 25 -2.61 7.16 5.33
N ILE A 26 -2.58 6.39 4.25
CA ILE A 26 -3.80 5.89 3.61
C ILE A 26 -4.57 4.99 4.58
N MET A 27 -3.88 4.03 5.23
CA MET A 27 -4.50 3.11 6.18
C MET A 27 -5.10 3.82 7.41
N GLU A 28 -4.41 4.84 7.93
CA GLU A 28 -4.92 5.69 9.01
C GLU A 28 -6.16 6.47 8.56
N PHE A 29 -6.10 7.10 7.38
CA PHE A 29 -7.20 7.90 6.85
C PHE A 29 -8.46 7.05 6.58
N THR A 30 -8.29 5.79 6.17
CA THR A 30 -9.40 4.85 5.97
C THR A 30 -9.81 4.10 7.23
N ASN A 31 -9.24 4.44 8.40
CA ASN A 31 -9.45 3.73 9.68
C ASN A 31 -9.27 2.21 9.55
N THR A 32 -8.38 1.78 8.66
CA THR A 32 -8.09 0.36 8.42
C THR A 32 -7.15 -0.21 9.48
N VAL A 33 -6.40 0.67 10.14
CA VAL A 33 -5.56 0.37 11.30
C VAL A 33 -6.05 1.24 12.47
N ASP A 34 -6.11 0.66 13.66
CA ASP A 34 -6.47 1.37 14.90
C ASP A 34 -5.27 2.23 15.35
N ASP A 35 -5.51 3.44 15.86
CA ASP A 35 -4.46 4.35 16.35
C ASP A 35 -3.54 3.69 17.38
N ARG A 36 -4.06 2.69 18.11
CA ARG A 36 -3.31 1.92 19.12
C ARG A 36 -2.35 0.89 18.52
N THR A 37 -2.62 0.41 17.31
CA THR A 37 -1.78 -0.56 16.60
C THR A 37 -0.96 0.08 15.48
N SER A 38 -1.20 1.36 15.17
CA SER A 38 -0.41 2.12 14.22
C SER A 38 1.06 2.16 14.66
N LYS A 39 1.92 1.70 13.75
CA LYS A 39 3.37 1.75 13.85
C LYS A 39 3.89 2.26 12.50
N PRO A 40 4.98 3.03 12.48
CA PRO A 40 5.60 3.41 11.23
C PRO A 40 6.02 2.15 10.45
N GLN A 41 5.84 2.18 9.14
CA GLN A 41 6.19 1.09 8.22
C GLN A 41 5.47 -0.21 8.59
N LEU A 42 4.14 -0.15 8.74
CA LEU A 42 3.37 -1.28 9.26
C LEU A 42 3.44 -2.52 8.35
N LEU A 43 3.65 -2.29 7.05
CA LEU A 43 3.71 -3.35 6.04
C LEU A 43 5.08 -4.03 5.99
N ASP A 44 6.14 -3.37 6.45
CA ASP A 44 7.48 -3.93 6.49
C ASP A 44 7.55 -4.94 7.64
N ASN A 45 7.41 -6.23 7.31
CA ASN A 45 7.28 -7.31 8.29
C ASN A 45 8.60 -8.02 8.56
N MET A 46 9.53 -8.03 7.61
CA MET A 46 10.80 -8.73 7.74
C MET A 46 11.79 -7.89 8.56
N THR A 47 12.65 -8.56 9.34
CA THR A 47 13.68 -7.88 10.15
C THR A 47 14.61 -7.04 9.27
N VAL A 48 15.00 -7.57 8.10
CA VAL A 48 15.86 -6.88 7.12
C VAL A 48 15.20 -5.59 6.59
N GLU A 49 13.87 -5.59 6.40
CA GLU A 49 13.15 -4.41 5.92
C GLU A 49 13.19 -3.30 6.97
N LYS A 50 12.97 -3.65 8.24
CA LYS A 50 13.01 -2.70 9.37
C LYS A 50 14.41 -2.18 9.66
N GLU A 51 15.42 -3.03 9.57
CA GLU A 51 16.82 -2.64 9.82
C GLU A 51 17.36 -1.70 8.75
N HIS A 52 16.96 -1.90 7.49
CA HIS A 52 17.45 -1.13 6.36
C HIS A 52 16.48 -0.03 5.87
N GLY A 53 15.26 0.03 6.42
CA GLY A 53 14.24 1.01 6.02
C GLY A 53 13.78 0.84 4.57
N VAL A 54 13.82 -0.38 4.03
CA VAL A 54 13.48 -0.69 2.64
C VAL A 54 12.41 -1.77 2.57
N THR A 55 11.44 -1.61 1.67
CA THR A 55 10.47 -2.65 1.35
C THR A 55 11.10 -3.63 0.36
N VAL A 56 11.16 -4.91 0.73
CA VAL A 56 11.76 -6.00 -0.07
C VAL A 56 10.65 -6.83 -0.71
N LYS A 57 9.53 -7.01 -0.01
CA LYS A 57 8.41 -7.82 -0.48
C LYS A 57 7.13 -6.99 -0.55
N SER A 58 6.42 -7.09 -1.68
CA SER A 58 5.13 -6.42 -1.82
C SER A 58 4.11 -6.95 -0.81
N GLN A 59 3.40 -6.03 -0.17
CA GLN A 59 2.31 -6.34 0.77
C GLN A 59 1.01 -5.74 0.25
N THR A 60 -0.10 -6.38 0.58
CA THR A 60 -1.43 -5.95 0.13
C THR A 60 -2.33 -5.64 1.31
N VAL A 61 -3.04 -4.52 1.23
CA VAL A 61 -4.00 -4.08 2.24
C VAL A 61 -5.32 -3.73 1.57
N THR A 62 -6.41 -4.18 2.16
CA THR A 62 -7.77 -3.80 1.76
C THR A 62 -8.27 -2.70 2.69
N ASN A 63 -8.47 -1.50 2.14
CA ASN A 63 -8.95 -0.34 2.86
C ASN A 63 -10.40 -0.05 2.49
N TYR A 64 -11.22 0.32 3.47
CA TYR A 64 -12.61 0.71 3.25
C TYR A 64 -12.74 2.23 3.34
N TYR A 65 -13.10 2.87 2.23
CA TYR A 65 -13.19 4.33 2.15
C TYR A 65 -14.63 4.77 1.90
N LEU A 66 -15.18 5.57 2.82
CA LEU A 66 -16.44 6.27 2.59
C LEU A 66 -16.14 7.60 1.87
N ALA A 67 -16.45 7.63 0.57
CA ALA A 67 -16.21 8.81 -0.24
C ALA A 67 -17.26 9.91 0.00
N LYS A 68 -16.95 11.12 -0.46
CA LYS A 68 -17.81 12.31 -0.31
C LYS A 68 -19.17 12.19 -1.00
N ASP A 69 -19.30 11.27 -1.94
CA ASP A 69 -20.56 10.93 -2.63
C ASP A 69 -21.43 9.94 -1.84
N ASN A 70 -21.07 9.66 -0.58
CA ASN A 70 -21.68 8.68 0.32
C ASN A 70 -21.63 7.24 -0.18
N ARG A 71 -20.73 6.92 -1.13
CA ARG A 71 -20.50 5.54 -1.56
C ARG A 71 -19.28 4.96 -0.84
N GLN A 72 -19.40 3.68 -0.48
CA GLN A 72 -18.29 2.93 0.08
C GLN A 72 -17.47 2.32 -1.06
N TYR A 73 -16.18 2.63 -1.06
CA TYR A 73 -15.18 2.09 -1.95
C TYR A 73 -14.27 1.11 -1.22
N VAL A 74 -13.86 0.07 -1.93
CA VAL A 74 -12.85 -0.90 -1.48
C VAL A 74 -11.56 -0.57 -2.21
N LEU A 75 -10.57 -0.10 -1.47
CA LEU A 75 -9.28 0.36 -1.96
C LEU A 75 -8.23 -0.71 -1.62
N ASN A 76 -7.93 -1.58 -2.58
CA ASN A 76 -6.88 -2.57 -2.46
C ASN A 76 -5.55 -1.94 -2.86
N LEU A 77 -4.71 -1.71 -1.87
CA LEU A 77 -3.39 -1.13 -2.01
C LEU A 77 -2.34 -2.24 -2.04
N ILE A 78 -1.47 -2.22 -3.04
CA ILE A 78 -0.22 -3.00 -3.04
C ILE A 78 0.96 -2.05 -2.83
N ASP A 79 1.63 -2.16 -1.69
CA ASP A 79 2.90 -1.46 -1.47
C ASP A 79 4.02 -2.23 -2.17
N THR A 80 4.89 -1.52 -2.90
CA THR A 80 5.90 -2.13 -3.77
C THR A 80 7.33 -1.70 -3.40
N PRO A 81 8.33 -2.56 -3.62
CA PRO A 81 9.73 -2.21 -3.43
C PRO A 81 10.17 -1.01 -4.28
N GLY A 82 10.98 -0.12 -3.69
CA GLY A 82 11.55 1.03 -4.40
C GLY A 82 12.93 0.82 -5.01
N HIS A 83 13.60 -0.26 -4.63
CA HIS A 83 14.97 -0.57 -5.06
C HIS A 83 14.95 -1.30 -6.42
N VAL A 84 15.88 -0.94 -7.31
CA VAL A 84 15.96 -1.48 -8.68
C VAL A 84 16.09 -3.02 -8.71
N ASP A 85 16.80 -3.59 -7.74
CA ASP A 85 16.98 -5.04 -7.57
C ASP A 85 15.66 -5.83 -7.40
N PHE A 86 14.56 -5.17 -7.03
CA PHE A 86 13.25 -5.80 -6.83
C PHE A 86 12.25 -5.48 -7.95
N SER A 87 12.74 -5.13 -9.14
CA SER A 87 11.91 -4.85 -10.33
C SER A 87 10.90 -5.95 -10.67
N TYR A 88 11.19 -7.21 -10.32
CA TYR A 88 10.28 -8.33 -10.51
C TYR A 88 9.01 -8.22 -9.63
N GLU A 89 9.15 -7.84 -8.35
CA GLU A 89 8.00 -7.62 -7.46
C GLU A 89 7.16 -6.43 -7.92
N VAL A 90 7.80 -5.37 -8.40
CA VAL A 90 7.11 -4.21 -8.99
C VAL A 90 6.30 -4.62 -10.22
N THR A 91 6.90 -5.38 -11.15
CA THR A 91 6.23 -5.86 -12.37
C THR A 91 5.05 -6.78 -12.05
N LYS A 92 5.23 -7.68 -11.07
CA LYS A 92 4.17 -8.57 -10.61
C LYS A 92 3.01 -7.79 -9.98
N SER A 93 3.32 -6.78 -9.18
CA SER A 93 2.31 -5.93 -8.53
C SER A 93 1.50 -5.14 -9.57
N LEU A 94 2.18 -4.59 -10.58
CA LEU A 94 1.55 -3.91 -11.73
C LEU A 94 0.60 -4.81 -12.52
N SER A 95 0.93 -6.09 -12.68
CA SER A 95 0.06 -7.03 -13.39
C SER A 95 -1.25 -7.33 -12.65
N ALA A 96 -1.30 -7.05 -11.35
CA ALA A 96 -2.45 -7.29 -10.49
C ALA A 96 -3.28 -6.02 -10.20
N THR A 97 -2.87 -4.86 -10.73
CA THR A 97 -3.51 -3.58 -10.43
C THR A 97 -3.99 -2.87 -11.69
N GLU A 98 -5.00 -2.02 -11.51
CA GLU A 98 -5.65 -1.25 -12.57
C GLU A 98 -5.06 0.18 -12.66
N GLY A 99 -4.24 0.57 -11.69
CA GLY A 99 -3.64 1.90 -11.61
C GLY A 99 -2.45 1.96 -10.66
N VAL A 100 -1.70 3.06 -10.77
CA VAL A 100 -0.48 3.32 -10.00
C VAL A 100 -0.52 4.74 -9.47
N ILE A 101 0.01 4.91 -8.26
CA ILE A 101 0.32 6.21 -7.64
C ILE A 101 1.83 6.39 -7.63
#